data_AF-A0A9D8VIY1-F1
#
_entry.id   AF-A0A9D8VIY1-F1
#
_cell.length_a   1.000
_cell.length_b   1.000
_cell.length_c   1.000
_cell.angle_alpha   90.00
_cell.angle_beta   90.00
_cell.angle_gamma   90.00
#
_symmetry.space_group_name_H-M   'P 1'
#
loop_
_entity.id
_entity.type
_entity.pdbx_description
1 polymer ?
#
loop_
_entity_poly.entity_id
_entity_poly.type
_entity_poly.pdbx_seq_one_letter_code
_entity_poly.pdbx_strand_id
1 'polypeptide(L)'
;MPTLTIRNVSPDLHDALKQLADEHGRSLNSEVLQLLERAVGQAGDADRWRQALEHWIAYQQTLPPVKITEHEIREAIREGRM
;
A
#
# COMPACT_ATOMS: atom_id res chain seq x y z
N MET A 1 -5.87 -12.74 4.14
CA MET A 1 -4.56 -12.08 4.05
C MET A 1 -4.78 -10.68 3.52
N PRO A 2 -4.18 -9.64 4.11
CA PRO A 2 -4.29 -8.29 3.58
C PRO A 2 -3.70 -8.25 2.16
N THR A 3 -4.40 -7.59 1.24
CA THR A 3 -3.96 -7.39 -0.14
C THR A 3 -3.71 -5.91 -0.37
N LEU A 4 -2.56 -5.59 -0.96
CA LEU A 4 -2.18 -4.23 -1.33
C LEU A 4 -2.27 -4.08 -2.84
N THR A 5 -3.03 -3.10 -3.32
CA THR A 5 -3.03 -2.71 -4.74
C THR A 5 -2.29 -1.39 -4.89
N ILE A 6 -1.21 -1.39 -5.66
CA ILE A 6 -0.45 -0.18 -5.98
C ILE A 6 -0.94 0.34 -7.32
N ARG A 7 -1.57 1.53 -7.32
CA ARG A 7 -2.05 2.20 -8.54
C ARG A 7 -1.04 3.25 -9.01
N ASN A 8 -1.11 3.63 -10.28
CA ASN A 8 -0.27 4.65 -10.90
C ASN A 8 1.24 4.37 -10.87
N VAL A 9 1.62 3.09 -10.96
CA VAL A 9 3.03 2.70 -11.17
C VAL A 9 3.39 3.06 -12.62
N SER A 10 4.48 3.82 -12.81
CA SER A 10 4.95 4.13 -14.17
C SER A 10 5.38 2.85 -14.89
N PRO A 11 5.25 2.78 -16.23
CA PRO A 11 5.69 1.61 -16.98
C PRO A 11 7.15 1.24 -16.70
N ASP A 12 8.03 2.24 -16.68
CA ASP A 12 9.46 2.07 -16.40
C ASP A 12 9.72 1.44 -15.02
N LEU A 13 8.97 1.85 -14.00
CA LEU A 13 9.11 1.32 -12.65
C LEU A 13 8.59 -0.12 -12.58
N HIS A 14 7.47 -0.40 -13.25
CA HIS A 14 6.93 -1.75 -13.32
C HIS A 14 7.89 -2.72 -14.01
N ASP A 15 8.52 -2.29 -15.11
CA ASP A 15 9.48 -3.10 -15.85
C ASP A 15 10.77 -3.32 -15.05
N ALA A 16 11.26 -2.30 -14.35
CA ALA A 16 12.39 -2.45 -13.42
C ALA A 16 12.09 -3.45 -12.29
N LEU A 17 10.87 -3.44 -11.73
CA LEU A 17 10.46 -4.40 -10.71
C LEU A 17 10.37 -5.83 -11.26
N LYS A 18 9.90 -6.00 -12.50
CA LYS A 18 9.90 -7.30 -13.17
C LYS A 18 11.32 -7.83 -13.37
N GLN A 19 12.22 -6.98 -13.87
CA GLN A 19 13.60 -7.36 -14.08
C GLN A 19 14.28 -7.78 -12.78
N LEU A 20 14.10 -7.01 -11.70
CA LEU A 20 14.60 -7.38 -10.37
C LEU A 20 14.05 -8.71 -9.87
N ALA A 21 12.76 -8.97 -10.10
CA ALA A 21 12.15 -10.24 -9.71
C ALA A 21 12.76 -11.42 -10.48
N ASP A 22 12.99 -11.26 -11.79
CA ASP A 22 13.63 -12.28 -12.63
C ASP A 22 15.09 -12.52 -12.22
N GLU A 23 15.85 -11.46 -11.95
CA GLU A 23 17.24 -11.52 -11.48
C GLU A 23 17.35 -12.23 -10.11
N HIS A 24 16.37 -12.04 -9.23
CA HIS A 24 16.31 -12.72 -7.93
C HIS A 24 15.65 -14.11 -7.98
N GLY A 25 15.13 -14.54 -9.14
CA GLY A 25 14.43 -15.81 -9.30
C GLY A 25 13.13 -15.90 -8.50
N ARG A 26 12.39 -14.78 -8.38
CA ARG A 26 11.17 -14.66 -7.58
C ARG A 26 9.99 -14.19 -8.41
N SER A 27 8.78 -14.44 -7.90
CA SER A 27 7.60 -13.77 -8.46
C SER A 27 7.65 -12.26 -8.17
N LEU A 28 7.08 -11.46 -9.07
CA LEU A 28 6.95 -10.00 -8.87
C LEU A 28 6.30 -9.65 -7.54
N ASN A 29 5.27 -10.39 -7.14
CA ASN A 29 4.60 -10.18 -5.85
C ASN A 29 5.54 -10.42 -4.66
N SER A 30 6.29 -11.52 -4.68
CA SER A 30 7.28 -11.82 -3.63
C SER A 30 8.39 -10.77 -3.58
N GLU A 31 8.84 -10.28 -4.74
CA GLU A 31 9.87 -9.25 -4.80
C GLU A 31 9.37 -7.91 -4.21
N VAL A 32 8.17 -7.48 -4.60
CA VAL A 32 7.55 -6.26 -4.06
C VAL A 32 7.35 -6.37 -2.53
N LEU A 33 6.93 -7.52 -2.02
CA LEU A 33 6.82 -7.75 -0.58
C LEU A 33 8.17 -7.61 0.13
N GLN A 34 9.23 -8.21 -0.43
CA GLN A 34 10.58 -8.14 0.14
C GLN A 34 11.13 -6.71 0.17
N LEU A 35 10.87 -5.95 -0.89
CA LEU A 35 11.23 -4.53 -0.98
C LEU A 35 10.48 -3.68 0.05
N LEU A 36 9.18 -3.93 0.23
CA LEU A 36 8.36 -3.23 1.23
C LEU A 36 8.83 -3.57 2.66
N GLU A 37 9.06 -4.83 2.97
CA GLU A 37 9.58 -5.28 4.27
C GLU A 37 10.92 -4.64 4.59
N ARG A 38 11.84 -4.61 3.61
CA ARG A 38 13.14 -3.97 3.75
C ARG A 38 13.02 -2.47 3.95
N ALA A 39 12.19 -1.79 3.16
CA ALA A 39 12.00 -0.34 3.27
C ALA A 39 11.41 0.04 4.64
N VAL A 40 10.42 -0.71 5.12
CA VAL A 40 9.80 -0.50 6.43
C VAL A 40 10.79 -0.82 7.56
N GLY A 41 11.57 -1.91 7.44
CA GLY A 41 12.59 -2.27 8.43
C GLY A 41 13.75 -1.27 8.50
N GLN A 42 14.14 -0.67 7.37
CA GLN A 42 15.18 0.35 7.30
C GLN A 42 14.71 1.73 7.78
N ALA A 43 13.40 2.00 7.80
CA ALA A 43 12.83 3.26 8.29
C ALA A 43 12.99 3.48 9.81
N GLY A 44 13.66 2.56 10.53
CA GLY A 44 14.30 2.84 11.81
C GLY A 44 13.44 2.65 13.06
N ASP A 45 12.20 2.16 12.94
CA ASP A 45 11.39 1.88 14.11
C ASP A 45 10.29 0.86 13.79
N ALA A 46 10.72 -0.38 13.50
CA ALA A 46 9.82 -1.47 13.15
C ALA A 46 8.75 -1.71 14.23
N ASP A 47 9.05 -1.44 15.50
CA ASP A 47 8.10 -1.54 16.61
C ASP A 47 7.11 -0.37 16.63
N ARG A 48 7.54 0.87 16.35
CA ARG A 48 6.62 2.00 16.19
C ARG A 48 5.70 1.83 14.99
N TRP A 49 6.19 1.33 13.86
CA TRP A 49 5.35 1.03 12.70
C TRP A 49 4.37 -0.11 13.00
N ARG A 50 4.80 -1.15 13.72
CA ARG A 50 3.92 -2.22 14.17
C ARG A 50 2.82 -1.70 15.10
N GLN A 51 3.17 -0.86 16.08
CA GLN A 51 2.19 -0.21 16.97
C GLN A 51 1.23 0.70 16.21
N ALA A 52 1.73 1.51 15.27
CA ALA A 52 0.89 2.38 14.45
C ALA A 52 -0.07 1.56 13.57
N LEU A 53 0.38 0.42 13.04
CA LEU A 53 -0.44 -0.49 12.25
C LEU A 53 -1.51 -1.18 13.12
N GLU A 54 -1.14 -1.68 14.30
CA GLU A 54 -2.09 -2.26 15.27
C GLU A 54 -3.16 -1.26 15.68
N HIS A 55 -2.76 -0.02 15.98
CA HIS A 55 -3.69 1.07 16.28
C HIS A 55 -4.62 1.38 15.11
N TRP A 56 -4.10 1.42 13.88
CA TRP A 56 -4.90 1.72 12.70
C TRP A 56 -5.89 0.59 12.37
N ILE A 57 -5.48 -0.67 12.51
CA ILE A 57 -6.37 -1.83 12.35
C ILE A 57 -7.47 -1.81 13.40
N ALA A 58 -7.13 -1.57 14.67
CA ALA A 58 -8.10 -1.44 15.74
C ALA A 58 -9.09 -0.29 15.48
N TYR A 59 -8.59 0.87 15.04
CA TYR A 59 -9.41 2.02 14.68
C TYR A 59 -10.36 1.70 13.53
N GLN A 60 -9.90 1.02 12.46
CA GLN A 60 -10.77 0.62 11.35
C GLN A 60 -11.89 -0.33 11.78
N GLN A 61 -11.65 -1.22 12.74
CA GLN A 61 -12.69 -2.11 13.27
C GLN A 61 -13.76 -1.35 14.08
N THR A 62 -13.43 -0.17 14.59
CA THR A 62 -14.39 0.70 15.30
C THR A 62 -15.15 1.65 14.38
N LEU A 63 -14.68 1.84 13.14
CA LEU A 63 -15.36 2.71 12.18
C LEU A 63 -16.53 1.96 11.52
N PRO A 64 -17.69 2.60 11.38
CA PRO A 64 -18.74 2.03 10.55
C PRO A 64 -18.20 1.87 9.12
N PRO A 65 -18.56 0.80 8.39
CA PRO A 65 -18.07 0.60 7.03
C PRO A 65 -18.62 1.70 6.12
N VAL A 66 -17.83 2.76 5.93
CA VAL A 66 -18.17 3.81 4.96
C VAL A 66 -17.70 3.31 3.60
N LYS A 67 -18.65 2.83 2.80
CA LYS A 67 -18.42 2.53 1.38
C LYS A 67 -18.36 3.85 0.61
N ILE A 68 -17.25 4.59 0.71
CA ILE A 68 -17.03 5.72 -0.19
C ILE A 68 -16.62 5.15 -1.53
N THR A 69 -17.54 5.23 -2.48
CA THR A 69 -17.30 4.85 -3.87
C THR A 69 -16.49 5.91 -4.59
N GLU A 70 -15.76 5.50 -5.62
CA GLU A 70 -14.96 6.40 -6.47
C GLU A 70 -15.78 7.49 -7.15
N HIS A 71 -17.10 7.32 -7.21
CA HIS A 71 -18.04 8.34 -7.66
C HIS A 71 -18.22 9.46 -6.62
N GLU A 72 -18.38 9.11 -5.34
CA GLU A 72 -18.57 10.07 -4.24
C GLU A 72 -17.32 10.92 -3.99
N ILE A 73 -16.12 10.36 -4.21
CA ILE A 73 -14.86 11.12 -4.13
C ILE A 73 -14.79 12.17 -5.25
N ARG A 74 -15.18 11.81 -6.48
CA ARG A 74 -15.18 12.73 -7.62
C ARG A 74 -16.21 13.83 -7.48
N GLU A 75 -17.38 13.51 -6.95
CA GLU A 75 -18.41 14.51 -6.59
C GLU A 75 -17.88 15.49 -5.53
N ALA A 76 -17.27 15.01 -4.46
CA ALA A 76 -16.75 15.87 -3.38
C ALA A 76 -15.65 16.84 -3.83
N ILE A 77 -14.74 16.40 -4.72
CA ILE A 77 -13.71 17.26 -5.33
C ILE A 77 -14.36 18.32 -6.23
N ARG A 78 -15.36 17.94 -7.02
CA ARG A 78 -16.08 18.88 -7.90
C ARG A 78 -16.87 19.92 -7.09
N GLU A 79 -17.33 19.55 -5.91
CA GLU A 79 -18.06 20.43 -4.99
C GLU A 79 -17.14 21.25 -4.06
N GLY A 80 -15.82 21.12 -4.18
CA GLY A 80 -14.84 21.92 -3.42
C GLY A 80 -14.80 21.61 -1.92
N ARG A 81 -15.24 20.41 -1.51
CA ARG A 81 -15.22 19.95 -0.11
C ARG A 81 -13.96 19.15 0.25
N MET A 82 -13.01 19.05 -0.68
CA MET A 82 -11.67 18.48 -0.54
C MET A 82 -10.67 19.25 -1.40
#